data_AF-A0A1E1KF28-F1
#
_entry.id   AF-A0A1E1KF28-F1
#
_cell.length_a   1.000
_cell.length_b   1.000
_cell.length_c   1.000
_cell.angle_alpha   90.00
_cell.angle_beta   90.00
_cell.angle_gamma   90.00
#
_symmetry.space_group_name_H-M   'P 1'
#
loop_
_entity.id
_entity.type
_entity.pdbx_description
1 polymer ?
#
loop_
_entity_poly.entity_id
_entity_poly.type
_entity_poly.pdbx_seq_one_letter_code
_entity_poly.pdbx_strand_id
1 'polypeptide(L)'
;MRFKNAFPTVVGFIGINAVNSTLVQIAELAEYCRTVSPNTYVAVYYQNIATPITYDFGQCYPYQLASGALAEVAVFCKTTTCYGNPNPDCTGGAVPPVPVPLVAGTPLPNLLDFVQLLGQGATCQRNGLS
;
A
#
# COMPACT_ATOMS: atom_id res chain seq x y z
N MET A 1 13.65 38.33 8.06
CA MET A 1 14.00 36.99 8.58
C MET A 1 13.56 36.89 10.03
N ARG A 2 12.62 36.01 10.36
CA ARG A 2 12.28 35.66 11.75
C ARG A 2 11.84 34.19 11.79
N PHE A 3 12.74 33.34 12.28
CA PHE A 3 12.41 31.99 12.71
C PHE A 3 11.58 32.08 13.99
N LYS A 4 10.44 31.39 14.03
CA LYS A 4 9.71 31.11 15.27
C LYS A 4 9.53 29.60 15.37
N ASN A 5 10.43 28.98 16.13
CA ASN A 5 10.20 27.69 16.75
C ASN A 5 9.28 27.93 17.96
N ALA A 6 8.14 27.25 17.99
CA ALA A 6 7.37 27.03 19.21
C ALA A 6 6.35 25.91 18.98
N PHE A 7 6.65 24.72 19.49
CA PHE A 7 5.59 23.82 19.98
C PHE A 7 6.06 23.26 21.33
N PRO A 8 5.27 23.47 22.40
CA PRO A 8 5.63 23.04 23.75
C PRO A 8 5.28 21.57 23.99
N THR A 9 5.89 21.07 25.05
CA THR A 9 5.95 19.72 25.57
C THR A 9 4.66 19.27 26.27
N VAL A 10 4.60 17.95 26.53
CA VAL A 10 3.93 17.19 27.61
C VAL A 10 2.60 16.49 27.24
N VAL A 11 2.59 15.15 27.34
CA VAL A 11 1.81 14.32 28.31
C VAL A 11 1.75 12.88 27.76
N GLY A 12 2.13 11.92 28.59
CA GLY A 12 2.29 10.51 28.22
C GLY A 12 0.99 9.82 27.78
N PHE A 13 1.11 9.01 26.73
CA PHE A 13 0.12 8.03 26.29
C PHE A 13 0.87 6.79 25.80
N ILE A 14 1.47 6.06 26.74
CA ILE A 14 2.06 4.75 26.46
C ILE A 14 0.92 3.75 26.49
N GLY A 15 0.32 3.42 25.34
CA GLY A 15 -0.54 2.22 25.21
C GLY A 15 -1.78 2.29 24.31
N ILE A 16 -2.26 3.47 23.91
CA ILE A 16 -3.53 3.59 23.13
C ILE A 16 -3.34 4.25 21.75
N ASN A 17 -2.19 4.88 21.50
CA ASN A 17 -1.97 5.72 20.30
C ASN A 17 -1.48 5.01 19.05
N ALA A 18 -0.92 3.80 19.16
CA ALA A 18 -0.39 3.10 17.98
C ALA A 18 -1.50 2.67 17.02
N VAL A 19 -2.61 2.12 17.55
CA VAL A 19 -3.74 1.64 16.75
C VAL A 19 -4.49 2.78 16.06
N ASN A 20 -4.59 3.94 16.72
CA ASN A 20 -5.27 5.11 16.16
C ASN A 20 -4.45 5.76 15.04
N SER A 21 -3.12 5.78 15.17
CA SER A 21 -2.22 6.31 14.13
C SER A 21 -2.30 5.49 12.83
N THR A 22 -2.32 4.15 12.92
CA THR A 22 -2.35 3.30 11.73
C THR A 22 -3.69 3.37 10.99
N LEU A 23 -4.81 3.45 11.71
CA LEU A 23 -6.13 3.62 11.09
C LEU A 23 -6.29 4.98 10.40
N VAL A 24 -5.76 6.04 11.02
CA VAL A 24 -5.75 7.39 10.43
C VAL A 24 -4.88 7.40 9.16
N GLN A 25 -3.69 6.78 9.19
CA GLN A 25 -2.82 6.65 8.01
C GLN A 25 -3.46 5.87 6.87
N ILE A 26 -4.19 4.77 7.18
CA ILE A 26 -4.93 4.00 6.18
C ILE A 26 -6.04 4.86 5.54
N ALA A 27 -6.76 5.65 6.33
CA ALA A 27 -7.81 6.53 5.82
C ALA A 27 -7.25 7.64 4.92
N GLU A 28 -6.15 8.29 5.32
CA GLU A 28 -5.45 9.28 4.50
C GLU A 28 -4.94 8.68 3.20
N LEU A 29 -4.34 7.49 3.26
CA LEU A 29 -3.86 6.76 2.09
C LEU A 29 -5.00 6.36 1.14
N ALA A 30 -6.16 5.97 1.69
CA ALA A 30 -7.35 5.63 0.92
C ALA A 30 -7.87 6.83 0.13
N GLU A 31 -7.96 7.99 0.77
CA GLU A 31 -8.44 9.22 0.13
C GLU A 31 -7.44 9.74 -0.91
N TYR A 32 -6.14 9.68 -0.60
CA TYR A 32 -5.08 9.96 -1.56
C TYR A 32 -5.20 9.06 -2.80
N CYS A 33 -5.32 7.74 -2.61
CA CYS A 33 -5.43 6.77 -3.71
C CYS A 33 -6.62 7.09 -4.64
N ARG A 34 -7.76 7.53 -4.09
CA ARG A 34 -8.96 7.87 -4.88
C ARG A 34 -8.82 9.14 -5.71
N THR A 35 -7.96 10.07 -5.29
CA THR A 35 -7.87 11.42 -5.88
C THR A 35 -6.71 11.60 -6.85
N VAL A 36 -5.68 10.75 -6.78
CA VAL A 36 -4.46 10.87 -7.62
C VAL A 36 -4.73 10.66 -9.11
N SER A 37 -5.39 9.55 -9.48
CA SER A 37 -5.68 9.25 -10.88
C SER A 37 -6.88 8.31 -11.02
N PRO A 38 -7.66 8.44 -12.12
CA PRO A 38 -8.80 7.56 -12.38
C PRO A 38 -8.38 6.10 -12.67
N ASN A 39 -7.11 5.84 -12.96
CA ASN A 39 -6.56 4.51 -13.23
C ASN A 39 -5.77 3.91 -12.06
N THR A 40 -5.52 4.68 -11.01
CA THR A 40 -4.80 4.21 -9.81
C THR A 40 -5.68 3.22 -9.05
N TYR A 41 -5.18 2.01 -8.81
CA TYR A 41 -5.93 0.99 -8.10
C TYR A 41 -5.45 0.77 -6.67
N VAL A 42 -4.17 1.09 -6.39
CA VAL A 42 -3.56 0.90 -5.07
C VAL A 42 -2.60 2.05 -4.76
N ALA A 43 -2.57 2.45 -3.50
CA ALA A 43 -1.55 3.31 -2.93
C ALA A 43 -0.85 2.59 -1.78
N VAL A 44 0.45 2.82 -1.63
CA VAL A 44 1.31 2.02 -0.75
C VAL A 44 2.27 2.93 -0.02
N TYR A 45 2.38 2.74 1.30
CA TYR A 45 3.51 3.21 2.08
C TYR A 45 4.59 2.13 2.11
N TYR A 46 5.82 2.55 1.82
CA TYR A 46 7.01 1.71 1.95
C TYR A 46 7.83 2.18 3.14
N GLN A 47 8.51 1.25 3.79
CA GLN A 47 9.40 1.54 4.92
C GLN A 47 10.44 2.60 4.53
N ASN A 48 10.62 3.58 5.41
CA ASN A 48 11.54 4.70 5.23
C ASN A 48 11.25 5.61 4.02
N ILE A 49 10.04 5.53 3.44
CA ILE A 49 9.57 6.43 2.39
C ILE A 49 8.36 7.21 2.90
N ALA A 50 8.54 8.52 3.11
CA ALA A 50 7.50 9.38 3.67
C ALA A 50 6.32 9.62 2.70
N THR A 51 6.57 9.51 1.39
CA THR A 51 5.56 9.74 0.36
C THR A 51 4.93 8.42 -0.10
N PRO A 52 3.60 8.33 -0.13
CA PRO A 52 2.94 7.15 -0.67
C PRO A 52 3.21 7.01 -2.17
N ILE A 53 3.39 5.78 -2.62
CA ILE A 53 3.57 5.43 -4.03
C ILE A 53 2.27 4.80 -4.54
N THR A 54 1.86 5.20 -5.74
CA THR A 54 0.63 4.71 -6.38
C THR A 54 0.96 3.83 -7.57
N TYR A 55 0.06 2.89 -7.85
CA TYR A 55 0.15 2.03 -9.03
C TYR A 55 -1.17 2.03 -9.78
N ASP A 56 -1.07 2.20 -11.10
CA ASP A 56 -2.18 2.13 -12.04
C ASP A 56 -2.43 0.70 -12.50
N PHE A 57 -3.64 0.42 -12.99
CA PHE A 57 -3.98 -0.92 -13.49
C PHE A 57 -2.96 -1.41 -14.53
N GLY A 58 -2.56 -2.68 -14.41
CA GLY A 58 -1.54 -3.28 -15.26
C GLY A 58 -0.10 -2.93 -14.88
N GLN A 59 0.14 -2.00 -13.95
CA GLN A 59 1.48 -1.76 -13.41
C GLN A 59 1.86 -2.83 -12.37
N CYS A 60 3.16 -3.10 -12.31
CA CYS A 60 3.72 -3.95 -11.28
C CYS A 60 3.74 -3.20 -9.94
N TYR A 61 3.06 -3.76 -8.95
CA TYR A 61 3.18 -3.38 -7.55
C TYR A 61 4.17 -4.34 -6.86
N PRO A 62 5.45 -3.96 -6.70
CA PRO A 62 6.43 -4.75 -5.95
C PRO A 62 6.12 -4.74 -4.45
N TYR A 63 6.38 -5.85 -3.75
CA TYR A 63 6.32 -5.84 -2.28
C TYR A 63 7.63 -5.33 -1.66
N GLN A 64 8.69 -5.28 -2.45
CA GLN A 64 9.97 -4.67 -2.11
C GLN A 64 10.50 -3.85 -3.29
N LEU A 65 10.81 -2.58 -3.05
CA LEU A 65 11.44 -1.73 -4.05
C LEU A 65 12.90 -2.11 -4.29
N ALA A 66 13.46 -1.70 -5.43
CA ALA A 66 14.88 -1.88 -5.74
C ALA A 66 15.83 -1.22 -4.71
N SER A 67 15.34 -0.25 -3.94
CA SER A 67 16.06 0.35 -2.80
C SER A 67 16.13 -0.55 -1.57
N GLY A 68 15.43 -1.68 -1.57
CA GLY A 68 15.28 -2.59 -0.43
C GLY A 68 14.10 -2.27 0.49
N ALA A 69 13.39 -1.17 0.26
CA ALA A 69 12.24 -0.77 1.09
C ALA A 69 11.05 -1.72 0.90
N LEU A 70 10.54 -2.27 2.01
CA LEU A 70 9.39 -3.17 2.03
C LEU A 70 8.07 -2.40 2.08
N ALA A 71 7.03 -2.93 1.46
CA ALA A 71 5.68 -2.40 1.59
C ALA A 71 5.23 -2.57 3.05
N GLU A 72 4.80 -1.48 3.68
CA GLU A 72 4.33 -1.44 5.06
C GLU A 72 2.81 -1.54 5.13
N VAL A 73 2.12 -0.76 4.29
CA VAL A 73 0.67 -0.82 4.14
C VAL A 73 0.26 -0.42 2.73
N ALA A 74 -0.65 -1.18 2.15
CA ALA A 74 -1.29 -0.86 0.89
C ALA A 74 -2.79 -0.62 1.10
N VAL A 75 -3.38 0.26 0.32
CA VAL A 75 -4.84 0.44 0.26
C VAL A 75 -5.30 0.38 -1.19
N PHE A 76 -6.23 -0.53 -1.46
CA PHE A 76 -6.82 -0.70 -2.77
C PHE A 76 -8.00 0.26 -2.93
N CYS A 77 -7.84 1.37 -3.65
CA CYS A 77 -8.94 2.32 -3.83
C CYS A 77 -9.95 1.92 -4.91
N LYS A 78 -9.68 0.87 -5.69
CA LYS A 78 -10.59 0.35 -6.71
C LYS A 78 -10.70 -1.17 -6.60
N THR A 79 -11.88 -1.68 -6.96
CA THR A 79 -12.12 -3.12 -7.04
C THR A 79 -11.27 -3.70 -8.17
N THR A 80 -10.44 -4.69 -7.84
CA THR A 80 -9.38 -5.16 -8.73
C THR A 80 -9.18 -6.67 -8.60
N THR A 81 -8.67 -7.29 -9.65
CA THR A 81 -8.23 -8.69 -9.64
C THR A 81 -6.70 -8.69 -9.68
N CYS A 82 -6.06 -9.18 -8.62
CA CYS A 82 -4.60 -9.20 -8.52
C CYS A 82 -4.04 -10.60 -8.82
N TYR A 83 -2.93 -10.62 -9.55
CA TYR A 83 -2.13 -11.80 -9.85
C TYR A 83 -0.79 -11.66 -9.15
N GLY A 84 -0.43 -12.62 -8.29
CA GLY A 84 0.87 -12.67 -7.64
C GLY A 84 1.96 -13.06 -8.65
N ASN A 85 3.13 -12.44 -8.53
CA ASN A 85 4.31 -12.73 -9.34
C ASN A 85 5.47 -13.16 -8.44
N PRO A 86 6.32 -14.10 -8.89
CA PRO A 86 7.41 -14.64 -8.09
C PRO A 86 8.57 -13.64 -7.91
N ASN A 87 8.71 -12.69 -8.85
CA ASN A 87 9.76 -11.68 -8.85
C ASN A 87 9.21 -10.28 -8.56
N PRO A 88 10.00 -9.38 -7.94
CA PRO A 88 9.55 -8.04 -7.55
C PRO A 88 9.32 -7.12 -8.75
N ASP A 89 9.93 -7.40 -9.89
CA ASP A 89 9.67 -6.72 -11.17
C ASP A 89 8.43 -7.28 -11.91
N CYS A 90 7.66 -8.15 -11.24
CA CYS A 90 6.51 -8.87 -11.78
C CYS A 90 6.84 -9.74 -13.00
N THR A 91 8.10 -10.17 -13.14
CA THR A 91 8.50 -11.19 -14.12
C THR A 91 8.34 -12.60 -13.55
N GLY A 92 8.57 -13.61 -14.39
CA GLY A 92 8.47 -15.02 -14.00
C GLY A 92 7.06 -15.64 -14.14
N GLY A 93 6.08 -14.84 -14.58
CA GLY A 93 4.71 -15.27 -14.82
C GLY A 93 3.87 -15.32 -13.53
N ALA A 94 2.55 -15.38 -13.69
CA ALA A 94 1.65 -15.45 -12.55
C ALA A 94 1.93 -16.74 -11.76
N VAL A 95 2.14 -16.62 -10.44
CA VAL A 95 2.25 -17.78 -9.55
C VAL A 95 0.87 -18.45 -9.49
N PRO A 96 0.72 -19.72 -9.90
CA PRO A 96 -0.57 -20.40 -9.87
C PRO A 96 -1.10 -20.57 -8.43
N PRO A 97 -2.45 -20.60 -8.20
CA PRO A 97 -3.51 -20.48 -9.20
C PRO A 97 -4.75 -19.65 -8.78
N VAL A 98 -4.65 -18.61 -7.95
CA VAL A 98 -5.86 -17.83 -7.58
C VAL A 98 -5.64 -16.33 -7.77
N PRO A 99 -6.22 -15.73 -8.83
CA PRO A 99 -6.40 -14.29 -8.83
C PRO A 99 -7.17 -13.88 -7.59
N VAL A 100 -6.63 -12.95 -6.81
CA VAL A 100 -7.25 -12.47 -5.57
C VAL A 100 -8.14 -11.28 -5.91
N PRO A 101 -9.48 -11.40 -5.80
CA PRO A 101 -10.36 -10.26 -5.91
C PRO A 101 -10.22 -9.39 -4.65
N LEU A 102 -9.92 -8.11 -4.84
CA LEU A 102 -9.86 -7.12 -3.78
C LEU A 102 -10.92 -6.06 -4.04
N VAL A 103 -11.69 -5.73 -3.00
CA VAL A 103 -12.73 -4.70 -3.06
C VAL A 103 -12.13 -3.33 -2.77
N ALA A 104 -12.71 -2.28 -3.36
CA ALA A 104 -12.30 -0.91 -3.06
C ALA A 104 -12.40 -0.61 -1.55
N GLY A 105 -11.39 0.07 -1.01
CA GLY A 105 -11.22 0.37 0.41
C GLY A 105 -10.51 -0.72 1.21
N THR A 106 -10.12 -1.85 0.60
CA THR A 106 -9.41 -2.92 1.34
C THR A 106 -7.99 -2.46 1.71
N PRO A 107 -7.64 -2.39 3.01
CA PRO A 107 -6.26 -2.25 3.43
C PRO A 107 -5.56 -3.62 3.44
N LEU A 108 -4.31 -3.64 3.01
CA LEU A 108 -3.39 -4.76 3.17
C LEU A 108 -2.20 -4.27 4.03
N PRO A 109 -2.30 -4.38 5.35
CA PRO A 109 -1.16 -4.08 6.21
C PRO A 109 -0.17 -5.25 6.16
N ASN A 110 1.13 -4.97 5.99
CA ASN A 110 2.17 -5.98 5.99
C ASN A 110 2.56 -6.37 7.43
N LEU A 111 1.60 -6.91 8.19
CA LEU A 111 1.77 -7.12 9.63
C LEU A 111 2.78 -8.22 9.99
N LEU A 112 3.15 -9.11 9.07
CA LEU A 112 4.04 -10.26 9.32
C LEU A 112 4.75 -10.77 8.04
N ASP A 113 5.07 -9.89 7.08
CA ASP A 113 5.66 -10.32 5.79
C ASP A 113 4.79 -11.30 4.97
N PHE A 114 3.47 -11.35 5.23
CA PHE A 114 2.52 -12.23 4.52
C PHE A 114 2.52 -12.01 3.01
N VAL A 115 2.90 -10.83 2.55
CA VAL A 115 3.03 -10.54 1.12
C VAL A 115 4.10 -11.42 0.46
N GLN A 116 5.16 -11.83 1.18
CA GLN A 116 6.18 -12.75 0.68
C GLN A 116 5.63 -14.16 0.40
N LEU A 117 4.54 -14.57 1.08
CA LEU A 117 3.88 -15.86 0.82
C LEU A 117 3.02 -15.83 -0.45
N LEU A 118 2.60 -14.64 -0.90
CA LEU A 118 1.80 -14.44 -2.12
C LEU A 118 2.66 -14.23 -3.37
N GLY A 119 3.96 -13.96 -3.18
CA GLY A 119 4.92 -13.65 -4.23
C GLY A 119 5.89 -12.55 -3.79
N GLN A 120 6.57 -11.92 -4.75
CA GLN A 120 7.41 -10.73 -4.50
C GLN A 120 6.80 -9.45 -5.09
N GLY A 121 5.70 -9.57 -5.84
CA GLY A 121 4.91 -8.45 -6.32
C GLY A 121 3.57 -8.91 -6.86
N ALA A 122 2.71 -7.96 -7.21
CA ALA A 122 1.42 -8.22 -7.83
C ALA A 122 1.18 -7.32 -9.04
N THR A 123 0.48 -7.86 -10.03
CA THR A 123 -0.10 -7.07 -11.11
C THR A 123 -1.60 -7.17 -11.00
N CYS A 124 -2.29 -6.04 -10.97
CA CYS A 124 -3.74 -6.04 -10.82
C CYS A 124 -4.45 -5.40 -12.02
N GLN A 125 -5.57 -6.01 -12.38
CA GLN A 125 -6.42 -5.63 -13.51
C GLN A 125 -7.78 -5.16 -13.00
N ARG A 126 -8.46 -4.32 -13.79
CA ARG A 126 -9.87 -3.99 -13.49
C ARG A 126 -10.65 -5.29 -13.37
N ASN A 127 -11.35 -5.45 -12.26
CA ASN A 127 -12.28 -6.55 -12.11
C ASN A 127 -13.35 -6.40 -13.20
N GLY A 128 -13.52 -7.38 -14.08
CA GLY A 128 -14.58 -7.39 -15.11
C GLY A 128 -16.00 -7.51 -14.57
N LEU A 129 -16.17 -7.34 -13.25
CA LEU A 129 -17.43 -7.38 -12.50
C LEU A 129 -17.99 -5.97 -12.23
N SER A 130 -17.40 -4.92 -12.81
CA SER A 130 -17.90 -3.54 -12.76
C SER A 130 -18.85 -3.22 -13.90
#